data_AF-A0A261QQZ4-F1
#
_entry.id   AF-A0A261QQZ4-F1
#
_cell.length_a   1.000
_cell.length_b   1.000
_cell.length_c   1.000
_cell.angle_alpha   90.00
_cell.angle_beta   90.00
_cell.angle_gamma   90.00
#
_symmetry.space_group_name_H-M   'P 1'
#
loop_
_entity.id
_entity.type
_entity.pdbx_description
1 polymer ?
#
loop_
_entity_poly.entity_id
_entity_poly.type
_entity_poly.pdbx_seq_one_letter_code
_entity_poly.pdbx_strand_id
1 'polypeptide(L)' 'MPRLMLSDDQYELMHSFLPGKASEPGRTAADKRLLVEAVLWISRTGSPWRDLLPDFG' A
#
# COMPACT_ATOMS: atom_id res chain seq x y z
N MET A 1 -8.93 8.75 -8.76
CA MET A 1 -8.89 7.32 -9.16
C MET A 1 -7.50 6.97 -9.71
N PRO A 2 -6.55 6.58 -8.84
CA PRO A 2 -5.25 6.08 -9.27
C PRO A 2 -5.41 4.75 -10.01
N ARG A 3 -4.52 4.49 -10.97
CA ARG A 3 -4.40 3.16 -11.56
C ARG A 3 -3.67 2.26 -10.57
N LEU A 4 -4.41 1.40 -9.90
CA LEU A 4 -3.89 0.33 -9.05
C LEU A 4 -3.06 -0.64 -9.91
N MET A 5 -1.91 -1.04 -9.39
CA MET A 5 -0.93 -1.88 -10.10
C MET A 5 -0.97 -3.33 -9.64
N LEU A 6 -1.42 -3.58 -8.42
CA LEU A 6 -1.40 -4.90 -7.82
C LEU A 6 -2.64 -5.69 -8.21
N SER A 7 -2.43 -6.85 -8.83
CA SER A 7 -3.52 -7.82 -9.02
C SER A 7 -3.93 -8.42 -7.67
N ASP A 8 -5.17 -8.89 -7.57
CA ASP A 8 -5.70 -9.55 -6.38
C ASP A 8 -4.86 -10.77 -6.00
N ASP A 9 -4.49 -11.61 -6.98
CA ASP A 9 -3.66 -12.79 -6.75
C ASP A 9 -2.27 -12.43 -6.19
N GLN A 10 -1.67 -11.35 -6.69
CA GLN A 10 -0.38 -10.87 -6.22
C GLN A 10 -0.48 -10.33 -4.79
N TYR A 11 -1.58 -9.64 -4.49
CA TYR A 11 -1.86 -9.16 -3.16
C TYR A 11 -2.04 -10.30 -2.18
N GLU A 12 -2.83 -11.31 -2.50
CA GLU A 12 -3.07 -12.48 -1.63
C GLU A 12 -1.77 -13.23 -1.32
N LEU A 13 -0.87 -13.36 -2.30
CA LEU A 13 0.45 -13.97 -2.09
C LEU A 13 1.31 -13.18 -1.08
N MET A 14 1.26 -11.85 -1.11
CA MET A 14 2.13 -11.01 -0.27
C MET A 14 1.50 -10.56 1.05
N HIS A 15 0.18 -10.48 1.13
CA HIS A 15 -0.54 -9.86 2.24
C HIS A 15 -0.21 -10.51 3.59
N SER A 16 0.03 -11.82 3.60
CA SER A 16 0.42 -12.58 4.80
C SER A 16 1.77 -12.15 5.42
N PHE A 17 2.64 -11.56 4.60
CA PHE A 17 3.96 -11.05 4.98
C PHE A 17 3.95 -9.57 5.37
N LEU A 18 2.84 -8.84 5.13
CA LEU A 18 2.76 -7.43 5.46
C LEU A 18 2.65 -7.21 6.99
N PRO A 19 3.39 -6.24 7.54
CA PRO A 19 3.33 -5.90 8.96
C PRO A 19 1.97 -5.29 9.34
N GLY A 20 1.71 -5.18 10.64
CA GLY A 20 0.47 -4.61 11.18
C GLY A 20 -0.62 -5.66 11.36
N LYS A 21 -0.25 -6.90 11.71
CA LYS A 21 -1.22 -7.86 12.27
C LYS A 21 -1.78 -7.26 13.57
N ALA A 22 -3.01 -7.60 13.96
CA ALA A 22 -3.61 -7.06 15.19
C ALA A 22 -2.76 -7.32 16.44
N SER A 23 -1.92 -8.36 16.41
CA SER A 23 -0.99 -8.71 17.48
C SER A 23 0.36 -7.98 17.42
N GLU A 24 0.64 -7.18 16.40
CA GLU A 24 1.92 -6.48 16.24
C GLU A 24 1.84 -5.03 16.75
N PRO A 25 2.81 -4.57 17.57
CA PRO A 25 2.84 -3.20 18.03
C PRO A 25 3.18 -2.24 16.89
N GLY A 26 2.35 -1.22 16.67
CA GLY A 26 2.56 -0.20 15.64
C GLY A 26 1.24 0.39 15.11
N ARG A 27 1.35 1.38 14.21
CA ARG A 27 0.19 1.93 13.49
C ARG A 27 -0.08 1.06 12.27
N THR A 28 -1.14 0.27 12.31
CA THR A 28 -1.62 -0.49 11.15
C THR A 28 -2.24 0.49 10.16
N ALA A 29 -1.85 0.42 8.89
CA ALA A 29 -2.54 1.16 7.83
C ALA A 29 -4.02 0.75 7.80
N ALA A 30 -4.93 1.73 7.66
CA ALA A 30 -6.37 1.46 7.61
C ALA A 30 -6.72 0.49 6.48
N ASP A 31 -6.01 0.60 5.36
CA ASP A 31 -6.01 -0.35 4.26
C ASP A 31 -4.57 -0.71 3.88
N LYS A 32 -4.19 -1.98 4.09
CA LYS A 32 -2.85 -2.49 3.79
C LYS A 32 -2.58 -2.55 2.29
N ARG A 33 -3.61 -2.76 1.47
CA ARG A 33 -3.49 -2.79 0.03
C ARG A 33 -3.17 -1.40 -0.48
N LEU A 34 -3.90 -0.38 -0.01
CA LEU A 34 -3.63 1.00 -0.41
C LEU A 34 -2.23 1.46 0.00
N LEU A 35 -1.71 1.02 1.15
CA LEU A 35 -0.32 1.27 1.53
C LEU A 35 0.67 0.71 0.49
N VAL A 36 0.49 -0.54 0.08
CA VAL A 36 1.38 -1.17 -0.92
C VAL A 36 1.25 -0.48 -2.27
N GLU A 37 0.03 -0.16 -2.69
CA GLU A 37 -0.26 0.56 -3.93
C GLU A 37 0.36 1.97 -3.94
N ALA A 38 0.35 2.67 -2.82
CA ALA A 38 1.02 3.96 -2.65
C ALA A 38 2.54 3.84 -2.86
N VAL A 39 3.17 2.82 -2.25
CA VAL A 39 4.60 2.53 -2.43
C VAL A 39 4.92 2.22 -3.90
N LEU A 40 4.10 1.39 -4.56
CA LEU A 40 4.29 1.05 -5.97
C LEU A 40 4.11 2.27 -6.88
N TRP A 41 3.13 3.12 -6.58
CA TRP A 41 2.91 4.36 -7.31
C TRP A 41 4.14 5.28 -7.21
N ILE A 42 4.67 5.51 -6.00
CA ILE A 42 5.88 6.31 -5.77
C ILE A 42 7.09 5.71 -6.50
N SER A 43 7.30 4.39 -6.40
CA SER A 43 8.40 3.71 -7.08
C SER A 43 8.34 3.89 -8.60
N ARG A 44 7.14 3.88 -9.17
CA ARG A 44 6.92 4.09 -10.61
C ARG A 44 7.08 5.54 -11.05
N THR A 45 6.55 6.49 -10.28
CA THR A 45 6.53 7.91 -10.68
C THR A 45 7.76 8.68 -10.24
N GLY A 46 8.49 8.18 -9.24
CA GLY A 46 9.56 8.91 -8.57
C GLY A 46 9.06 10.08 -7.71
N SER A 47 7.73 10.20 -7.51
CA SER A 47 7.14 11.29 -6.75
C SER A 47 7.50 11.19 -5.27
N PRO A 48 7.78 12.32 -4.59
CA PRO A 48 8.00 12.30 -3.16
C PRO A 48 6.70 11.95 -2.42
N TRP A 49 6.82 11.40 -1.22
CA TRP A 49 5.68 11.05 -0.35
C TRP A 49 4.70 12.19 -0.09
N ARG A 50 5.16 13.44 -0.11
CA ARG A 50 4.31 14.62 0.06
C ARG A 50 3.29 14.81 -1.06
N ASP A 51 3.58 14.27 -2.25
CA ASP A 51 2.74 14.41 -3.44
C ASP A 51 1.86 13.17 -3.64
N LEU A 52 1.76 12.30 -2.63
CA LEU A 52 0.90 11.13 -2.67
C LEU A 52 -0.56 11.55 -2.88
N LEU A 53 -1.24 10.87 -3.79
CA LEU A 53 -2.64 11.15 -4.10
C LEU A 53 -3.53 10.89 -2.86
N PRO A 54 -4.52 11.75 -2.57
CA PRO A 54 -5.46 11.56 -1.44
C PRO A 54 -6.23 10.24 -1.50
N ASP A 55 -6.36 9.67 -2.71
CA ASP A 55 -7.00 8.38 -2.95
C ASP A 55 -6.31 7.20 -2.23
N PHE A 56 -5.06 7.34 -1.76
CA PHE A 56 -4.31 6.29 -1.05
C PHE A 56 -4.49 6.29 0.48
N GLY A 57 -5.18 7.29 1.05
CA GLY A 57 -5.49 7.36 2.49
C GLY A 57 -4.95 8.59 3.21
#